data_AF-A0A1E5GXH1-F1
#
_entry.id   AF-A0A1E5GXH1-F1
#
_cell.length_a   1.000
_cell.length_b   1.000
_cell.length_c   1.000
_cell.angle_alpha   90.00
_cell.angle_beta   90.00
_cell.angle_gamma   90.00
#
_symmetry.space_group_name_H-M   'P 1'
#
loop_
_entity.id
_entity.type
_entity.pdbx_description
1 polymer ?
#
loop_
_entity_poly.entity_id
_entity_poly.type
_entity_poly.pdbx_seq_one_letter_code
_entity_poly.pdbx_strand_id
1 'polypeptide(L)'
;MNLGYARGKRVNQQFDYLEAYEVEEIFSDGTRDYEVFQDPESNYQRLLDYAEPGDCLVITSLEVISRDYQKLLSFLDELDELELDIVVLTSPNLTLMDWREVFFWVSKNDRLLHPRLIKMKLKQEKNQNKQAYSVFSGDSESRYLYREVMWQLIGKQKLRKISEQKGVPIETIYRIQQEFKRLKLALILAMCFILAITTIKISENFSDNLWIQVAVCVITTLAILYNTLADNEQT
;
A
#
# COMPACT_ATOMS: atom_id res chain seq x y z
N MET A 1 -3.95 -16.62 -29.60
CA MET A 1 -5.25 -16.10 -29.13
C MET A 1 -5.02 -14.95 -28.17
N ASN A 2 -5.95 -13.98 -28.11
CA ASN A 2 -5.92 -12.90 -27.12
C ASN A 2 -6.75 -13.26 -25.89
N LEU A 3 -6.11 -13.43 -24.73
CA LEU A 3 -6.72 -13.81 -23.47
C LEU A 3 -6.81 -12.61 -22.53
N GLY A 4 -8.01 -12.20 -22.14
CA GLY A 4 -8.23 -11.10 -21.21
C GLY A 4 -8.08 -11.55 -19.76
N TYR A 5 -7.39 -10.75 -18.93
CA TYR A 5 -7.42 -10.91 -17.48
C TYR A 5 -7.83 -9.62 -16.78
N ALA A 6 -8.83 -9.74 -15.90
CA ALA A 6 -9.34 -8.63 -15.10
C ALA A 6 -9.34 -8.96 -13.60
N ARG A 7 -8.97 -7.98 -12.77
CA ARG A 7 -9.00 -8.16 -11.32
C ARG A 7 -9.19 -6.85 -10.57
N GLY A 8 -9.83 -6.95 -9.41
CA GLY A 8 -9.92 -5.89 -8.42
C GLY A 8 -11.28 -5.19 -8.41
N LYS A 9 -11.30 -3.92 -7.97
CA LYS A 9 -12.58 -3.22 -7.73
C LYS A 9 -13.22 -2.63 -8.97
N ARG A 10 -12.41 -2.36 -9.99
CA ARG A 10 -12.84 -1.76 -11.25
C ARG A 10 -12.97 -2.81 -12.36
N VAL A 11 -13.26 -4.06 -12.01
CA VAL A 11 -13.36 -5.18 -12.96
C VAL A 11 -14.37 -4.91 -14.08
N ASN A 12 -15.51 -4.28 -13.79
CA ASN A 12 -16.47 -3.91 -14.84
C ASN A 12 -15.86 -2.95 -15.88
N GLN A 13 -15.11 -1.93 -15.43
CA GLN A 13 -14.42 -1.03 -16.35
C GLN A 13 -13.32 -1.77 -17.12
N GLN A 14 -12.69 -2.76 -16.49
CA GLN A 14 -11.68 -3.58 -17.16
C GLN A 14 -12.30 -4.44 -18.25
N PHE A 15 -13.48 -5.02 -18.01
CA PHE A 15 -14.23 -5.71 -19.05
C PHE A 15 -14.57 -4.80 -20.22
N ASP A 16 -15.02 -3.56 -19.97
CA ASP A 16 -15.29 -2.61 -21.06
C ASP A 16 -14.05 -2.40 -21.96
N TYR A 17 -12.85 -2.29 -21.38
CA TYR A 17 -11.61 -2.16 -22.14
C TYR A 17 -11.20 -3.44 -22.88
N LEU A 18 -11.35 -4.60 -22.23
CA LEU A 18 -10.99 -5.90 -22.79
C LEU A 18 -11.94 -6.29 -23.94
N GLU A 19 -13.24 -6.06 -23.78
CA GLU A 19 -14.25 -6.25 -24.81
C GLU A 19 -14.00 -5.31 -26.00
N ALA A 20 -13.66 -4.04 -25.75
CA ALA A 20 -13.31 -3.10 -26.80
C ALA A 20 -12.02 -3.47 -27.56
N TYR A 21 -11.13 -4.25 -26.94
CA TYR A 21 -9.92 -4.80 -27.58
C TYR A 21 -10.19 -6.12 -28.32
N GLU A 22 -11.40 -6.68 -28.23
CA GLU A 22 -11.80 -7.93 -28.90
C GLU A 22 -10.99 -9.15 -28.44
N VAL A 23 -10.81 -9.32 -27.13
CA VAL A 23 -10.25 -10.56 -26.55
C VAL A 23 -11.21 -11.74 -26.73
N GLU A 24 -10.66 -12.93 -26.89
CA GLU A 24 -11.43 -14.15 -27.21
C GLU A 24 -12.07 -14.76 -25.96
N GLU A 25 -11.35 -14.78 -24.83
CA GLU A 25 -11.84 -15.29 -23.55
C GLU A 25 -11.38 -14.36 -22.43
N ILE A 26 -12.22 -14.17 -21.39
CA ILE A 26 -11.90 -13.30 -20.27
C ILE A 26 -11.95 -14.08 -18.96
N PHE A 27 -10.82 -14.09 -18.26
CA PHE A 27 -10.69 -14.61 -16.91
C PHE A 27 -10.74 -13.45 -15.92
N SER A 28 -11.39 -13.66 -14.78
CA SER A 28 -11.43 -12.64 -13.75
C SER A 28 -11.37 -13.20 -12.35
N ASP A 29 -10.55 -12.57 -11.52
CA ASP A 29 -10.57 -12.80 -10.08
C ASP A 29 -11.26 -11.63 -9.38
N GLY A 30 -12.01 -11.95 -8.32
CA GLY A 30 -12.67 -10.95 -7.50
C GLY A 30 -11.69 -10.05 -6.74
N THR A 31 -12.20 -9.29 -5.77
CA THR A 31 -11.38 -8.43 -4.90
C THR A 31 -10.56 -9.20 -3.86
N ARG A 32 -10.09 -10.41 -4.19
CA ARG A 32 -9.17 -11.17 -3.33
C ARG A 32 -7.79 -10.52 -3.35
N ASP A 33 -7.02 -10.75 -2.29
CA ASP A 33 -5.66 -10.25 -2.14
C ASP A 33 -4.75 -10.72 -3.29
N TYR A 34 -3.63 -10.03 -3.50
CA TYR A 34 -2.61 -10.36 -4.51
C TYR A 34 -1.96 -11.75 -4.31
N GLU A 35 -2.30 -12.47 -3.23
CA GLU A 35 -2.02 -13.89 -3.05
C GLU A 35 -2.74 -14.78 -4.09
N VAL A 36 -3.71 -14.24 -4.86
CA VAL A 36 -4.43 -15.00 -5.90
C VAL A 36 -3.51 -15.63 -6.95
N PHE A 37 -2.35 -15.02 -7.25
CA PHE A 37 -1.36 -15.59 -8.18
C PHE A 37 -0.64 -16.82 -7.64
N GLN A 38 -0.83 -17.15 -6.36
CA GLN A 38 -0.30 -18.35 -5.72
C GLN A 38 -1.42 -19.34 -5.36
N ASP A 39 -2.68 -18.96 -5.62
CA ASP A 39 -3.84 -19.79 -5.35
C ASP A 39 -4.09 -20.68 -6.58
N PRO A 40 -3.93 -22.01 -6.46
CA PRO A 40 -4.15 -22.93 -7.58
C PRO A 40 -5.61 -22.95 -8.05
N GLU A 41 -6.56 -22.50 -7.22
CA GLU A 41 -7.98 -22.39 -7.57
C GLU A 41 -8.36 -21.03 -8.18
N SER A 42 -7.37 -20.15 -8.42
CA SER A 42 -7.61 -18.83 -9.02
C SER A 42 -7.99 -18.92 -10.50
N ASN A 43 -8.78 -17.96 -10.98
CA ASN A 43 -9.02 -17.84 -12.41
C ASN A 43 -7.78 -17.40 -13.18
N TYR A 44 -6.80 -16.77 -12.51
CA TYR A 44 -5.47 -16.58 -13.07
C TYR A 44 -4.77 -17.91 -13.39
N GLN A 45 -4.71 -18.85 -12.46
CA GLN A 45 -4.10 -20.16 -12.73
C GLN A 45 -4.83 -20.89 -13.85
N ARG A 46 -6.17 -20.82 -13.84
CA ARG A 46 -6.99 -21.40 -14.93
C ARG A 46 -6.73 -20.75 -16.29
N LEU A 47 -6.39 -19.46 -16.33
CA LEU A 47 -5.95 -18.79 -17.55
C LEU A 47 -4.63 -19.39 -18.03
N LEU A 48 -3.64 -19.53 -17.14
CA LEU A 48 -2.34 -20.10 -17.49
C LEU A 48 -2.46 -21.55 -17.97
N ASP A 49 -3.33 -22.35 -17.33
CA ASP A 49 -3.59 -23.73 -17.72
C ASP A 49 -4.35 -23.84 -19.06
N TYR A 50 -5.10 -22.80 -19.44
CA TYR A 50 -5.85 -22.72 -20.70
C TYR A 50 -5.00 -22.18 -21.86
N ALA A 51 -4.02 -21.34 -21.57
CA ALA A 51 -3.20 -20.69 -22.56
C ALA A 51 -2.28 -21.68 -23.29
N GLU A 52 -2.11 -21.47 -24.59
CA GLU A 52 -1.15 -22.22 -25.41
C GLU A 52 0.08 -21.34 -25.75
N PRO A 53 1.26 -21.95 -25.98
CA PRO A 53 2.44 -21.23 -26.46
C PRO A 53 2.12 -20.36 -27.69
N GLY A 54 2.48 -19.07 -27.64
CA GLY A 54 2.18 -18.08 -28.67
C GLY A 54 0.88 -17.30 -28.45
N ASP A 55 0.11 -17.59 -27.40
CA ASP A 55 -1.00 -16.75 -26.97
C ASP A 55 -0.54 -15.43 -26.34
N CYS A 56 -1.45 -14.46 -26.30
CA CYS A 56 -1.19 -13.14 -25.75
C CYS A 56 -2.12 -12.84 -24.57
N LEU A 57 -1.53 -12.53 -23.42
CA LEU A 57 -2.24 -12.06 -22.25
C LEU A 57 -2.51 -10.55 -22.36
N VAL A 58 -3.79 -10.18 -22.36
CA VAL A 58 -4.25 -8.81 -22.43
C VAL A 58 -4.75 -8.37 -21.05
N ILE A 59 -4.14 -7.32 -20.52
CA ILE A 59 -4.54 -6.69 -19.26
C ILE A 59 -4.76 -5.20 -19.47
N THR A 60 -5.64 -4.59 -18.67
CA THR A 60 -5.87 -3.15 -18.78
C THR A 60 -4.64 -2.35 -18.35
N SER A 61 -4.04 -2.71 -17.23
CA SER A 61 -2.89 -2.04 -16.65
C SER A 61 -2.07 -3.01 -15.81
N LEU A 62 -0.79 -2.70 -15.60
CA LEU A 62 0.10 -3.52 -14.75
C LEU A 62 -0.40 -3.65 -13.31
N GLU A 63 -1.22 -2.70 -12.84
CA GLU A 63 -1.82 -2.76 -11.50
C GLU A 63 -2.81 -3.91 -11.34
N VAL A 64 -3.35 -4.45 -12.44
CA VAL A 64 -4.12 -5.70 -12.43
C VAL A 64 -3.27 -6.83 -11.86
N ILE A 65 -1.95 -6.81 -12.09
CA ILE A 65 -0.98 -7.80 -11.62
C ILE A 65 -0.31 -7.35 -10.33
N SER A 66 0.43 -6.25 -10.33
CA SER A 66 1.12 -5.73 -9.13
C SER A 66 1.52 -4.27 -9.28
N ARG A 67 1.61 -3.57 -8.15
CA ARG A 67 2.29 -2.25 -8.09
C ARG A 67 3.76 -2.39 -7.68
N ASP A 68 4.22 -3.61 -7.41
CA ASP A 68 5.61 -3.92 -7.10
C ASP A 68 6.36 -4.40 -8.34
N TYR A 69 7.38 -3.65 -8.75
CA TYR A 69 8.19 -3.96 -9.94
C TYR A 69 8.93 -5.30 -9.82
N GLN A 70 9.27 -5.77 -8.60
CA GLN A 70 9.90 -7.08 -8.44
C GLN A 70 8.91 -8.20 -8.74
N LYS A 71 7.66 -8.03 -8.31
CA LYS A 71 6.58 -8.96 -8.64
C LYS A 71 6.25 -8.94 -10.12
N LEU A 72 6.24 -7.75 -10.74
CA LEU A 72 6.03 -7.63 -12.19
C LEU A 72 7.16 -8.33 -12.97
N LEU A 73 8.42 -8.23 -12.54
CA LEU A 73 9.52 -8.97 -13.15
C LEU A 73 9.30 -10.48 -13.10
N SER A 74 8.96 -11.04 -11.93
CA SER A 74 8.68 -12.48 -11.81
C SER A 74 7.49 -12.93 -12.66
N PHE A 75 6.47 -12.09 -12.77
CA PHE A 75 5.33 -12.35 -13.65
C PHE A 75 5.72 -12.35 -15.12
N LEU A 76 6.58 -11.44 -15.57
CA LEU A 76 7.09 -11.47 -16.95
C LEU A 76 7.95 -12.72 -17.19
N ASP A 77 8.72 -13.16 -16.20
CA ASP A 77 9.52 -14.38 -16.30
C ASP A 77 8.62 -15.62 -16.45
N GLU A 78 7.50 -15.68 -15.74
CA GLU A 78 6.48 -16.74 -15.88
C GLU A 78 5.83 -16.75 -17.28
N LEU A 79 5.48 -15.58 -17.83
CA LEU A 79 4.95 -15.50 -19.20
C LEU A 79 5.97 -15.95 -20.25
N ASP A 80 7.24 -15.58 -20.08
CA ASP A 80 8.35 -15.97 -20.97
C ASP A 80 8.57 -17.49 -20.94
N GLU A 81 8.50 -18.11 -19.77
CA GLU A 81 8.60 -19.58 -19.59
C GLU A 81 7.44 -20.33 -20.28
N LEU A 82 6.26 -19.72 -20.34
CA LEU A 82 5.07 -20.26 -21.00
C LEU A 82 4.97 -19.88 -22.50
N GLU A 83 5.96 -19.16 -23.03
CA GLU A 83 5.97 -18.63 -24.40
C GLU A 83 4.75 -17.74 -24.71
N LEU A 84 4.28 -16.99 -23.71
CA LEU A 84 3.16 -16.04 -23.81
C LEU A 84 3.66 -14.62 -24.01
N ASP A 85 2.96 -13.84 -24.82
CA ASP A 85 3.20 -12.40 -24.94
C ASP A 85 2.23 -11.59 -24.07
N ILE A 86 2.47 -10.30 -23.91
CA ILE A 86 1.65 -9.41 -23.08
C ILE A 86 1.27 -8.11 -23.79
N VAL A 87 -0.01 -7.74 -23.66
CA VAL A 87 -0.52 -6.43 -24.05
C VAL A 87 -1.10 -5.71 -22.83
N VAL A 88 -0.65 -4.47 -22.63
CA VAL A 88 -1.13 -3.59 -21.56
C VAL A 88 -1.87 -2.41 -22.17
N LEU A 89 -3.21 -2.41 -22.09
CA LEU A 89 -4.06 -1.49 -22.86
C LEU A 89 -3.86 -0.01 -22.51
N THR A 90 -3.51 0.31 -21.26
CA THR A 90 -3.25 1.70 -20.83
C THR A 90 -1.80 2.13 -21.02
N SER A 91 -0.99 1.39 -21.78
CA SER A 91 0.45 1.64 -21.96
C SER A 91 0.83 1.56 -23.44
N PRO A 92 1.98 2.13 -23.85
CA PRO A 92 2.48 1.91 -25.20
C PRO A 92 2.66 0.42 -25.47
N ASN A 93 2.55 0.02 -26.74
CA ASN A 93 2.81 -1.35 -27.18
C ASN A 93 4.30 -1.64 -26.97
N LEU A 94 4.59 -2.37 -25.90
CA LEU A 94 5.90 -2.81 -25.49
C LEU A 94 5.89 -4.34 -25.48
N THR A 95 6.96 -4.94 -26.01
CA THR A 95 7.15 -6.38 -25.93
C THR A 95 7.48 -6.82 -24.50
N LEU A 96 7.39 -8.12 -24.22
CA LEU A 96 7.85 -8.69 -22.95
C LEU A 96 9.31 -8.28 -22.63
N MET A 97 10.20 -8.30 -23.63
CA MET A 97 11.59 -7.88 -23.48
C MET A 97 11.72 -6.39 -23.14
N ASP A 98 10.94 -5.52 -23.78
CA ASP A 98 10.94 -4.08 -23.49
C ASP A 98 10.49 -3.82 -22.04
N TRP A 99 9.42 -4.50 -21.59
CA TRP A 99 8.96 -4.40 -20.21
C TRP A 99 10.01 -4.88 -19.21
N ARG A 100 10.68 -6.00 -19.50
CA ARG A 100 11.77 -6.53 -18.67
C ARG A 100 12.91 -5.52 -18.58
N GLU A 101 13.31 -4.91 -19.69
CA GLU A 101 14.34 -3.87 -19.69
C GLU A 101 13.90 -2.64 -18.89
N VAL A 102 12.66 -2.18 -19.04
CA VAL A 102 12.10 -1.06 -18.27
C VAL A 102 12.15 -1.36 -16.77
N PHE A 103 11.63 -2.50 -16.31
CA PHE A 103 11.61 -2.81 -14.88
C PHE A 103 13.00 -3.10 -14.33
N PHE A 104 13.88 -3.71 -15.11
CA PHE A 104 15.27 -3.91 -14.70
C PHE A 104 16.03 -2.59 -14.62
N TRP A 105 15.81 -1.68 -15.57
CA TRP A 105 16.34 -0.33 -15.55
C TRP A 105 15.80 0.43 -14.35
N VAL A 106 14.50 0.35 -14.06
CA VAL A 106 13.91 0.95 -12.85
C VAL A 106 14.55 0.37 -11.60
N SER A 107 14.61 -0.96 -11.45
CA SER A 107 15.18 -1.61 -10.26
C SER A 107 16.67 -1.27 -10.05
N LYS A 108 17.46 -1.23 -11.13
CA LYS A 108 18.87 -0.85 -11.07
C LYS A 108 19.06 0.64 -10.83
N ASN A 109 18.27 1.50 -11.45
CA ASN A 109 18.40 2.95 -11.29
C ASN A 109 17.86 3.46 -9.96
N ASP A 110 16.86 2.79 -9.38
CA ASP A 110 16.42 3.09 -8.02
C ASP A 110 17.60 2.92 -7.03
N ARG A 111 18.47 1.92 -7.31
CA ARG A 111 19.69 1.64 -6.56
C ARG A 111 20.88 2.53 -6.94
N LEU A 112 21.07 2.81 -8.23
CA LEU A 112 22.26 3.49 -8.77
C LEU A 112 22.16 5.01 -8.77
N LEU A 113 20.95 5.57 -8.91
CA LEU A 113 20.87 6.99 -9.15
C LEU A 113 21.27 7.77 -7.89
N HIS A 114 20.85 7.49 -6.65
CA HIS A 114 20.85 8.60 -5.66
C HIS A 114 20.96 8.30 -4.13
N PRO A 115 22.06 7.80 -3.53
CA PRO A 115 22.19 7.75 -2.05
C PRO A 115 22.02 9.11 -1.34
N ARG A 116 22.40 10.22 -1.99
CA ARG A 116 22.22 11.60 -1.47
C ARG A 116 21.04 12.36 -2.08
N LEU A 117 20.65 12.06 -3.30
CA LEU A 117 19.53 12.70 -4.01
C LEU A 117 18.17 12.07 -3.65
N ILE A 118 18.16 10.86 -3.05
CA ILE A 118 17.06 10.31 -2.23
C ILE A 118 16.61 11.37 -1.22
N LYS A 119 17.51 12.12 -0.54
CA LYS A 119 17.09 13.13 0.46
C LYS A 119 16.38 14.36 -0.12
N MET A 120 16.64 14.74 -1.38
CA MET A 120 16.11 15.98 -1.97
C MET A 120 14.93 15.73 -2.92
N LYS A 121 14.96 14.70 -3.77
CA LYS A 121 13.79 14.27 -4.55
C LYS A 121 12.68 13.71 -3.64
N LEU A 122 13.01 12.98 -2.55
CA LEU A 122 12.02 12.65 -1.50
C LEU A 122 11.38 13.90 -0.89
N LYS A 123 11.91 15.12 -1.01
CA LYS A 123 11.30 16.30 -0.39
C LYS A 123 10.24 16.94 -1.30
N GLN A 124 10.43 16.90 -2.62
CA GLN A 124 9.49 17.39 -3.63
C GLN A 124 8.48 16.32 -4.08
N GLU A 125 8.93 15.10 -4.39
CA GLU A 125 8.04 13.98 -4.71
C GLU A 125 7.31 13.44 -3.47
N LYS A 126 7.80 13.63 -2.21
CA LYS A 126 6.95 13.42 -1.02
C LYS A 126 5.70 14.27 -1.07
N ASN A 127 5.72 15.49 -1.60
CA ASN A 127 4.50 16.30 -1.56
C ASN A 127 3.44 15.82 -2.56
N GLN A 128 3.84 15.21 -3.67
CA GLN A 128 2.91 14.62 -4.66
C GLN A 128 2.57 13.14 -4.37
N ASN A 129 3.53 12.33 -3.93
CA ASN A 129 3.36 10.89 -3.65
C ASN A 129 2.99 10.58 -2.16
N LYS A 130 3.11 11.53 -1.22
CA LYS A 130 2.40 11.42 0.10
C LYS A 130 0.90 11.48 -0.08
N GLN A 131 0.43 12.31 -1.02
CA GLN A 131 -1.00 12.40 -1.29
C GLN A 131 -1.53 11.15 -1.99
N ALA A 132 -0.69 10.36 -2.66
CA ALA A 132 -1.14 9.18 -3.39
C ALA A 132 -1.61 8.03 -2.49
N TYR A 133 -1.16 7.92 -1.24
CA TYR A 133 -1.71 6.91 -0.29
C TYR A 133 -1.75 7.51 1.11
N SER A 134 -2.79 8.29 1.37
CA SER A 134 -3.04 8.90 2.67
C SER A 134 -4.54 8.93 2.94
N VAL A 135 -4.93 9.26 4.18
CA VAL A 135 -6.33 9.51 4.56
C VAL A 135 -7.01 10.51 3.61
N PHE A 136 -6.24 11.45 3.06
CA PHE A 136 -6.72 12.56 2.24
C PHE A 136 -6.36 12.43 0.75
N SER A 137 -6.05 11.22 0.26
CA SER A 137 -5.77 11.05 -1.17
C SER A 137 -7.01 11.38 -2.01
N GLY A 138 -6.81 12.10 -3.12
CA GLY A 138 -7.91 12.48 -4.03
C GLY A 138 -8.57 11.26 -4.69
N ASP A 139 -7.76 10.24 -5.00
CA ASP A 139 -8.23 8.97 -5.56
C ASP A 139 -8.91 8.08 -4.49
N SER A 140 -10.04 7.48 -4.88
CA SER A 140 -10.87 6.65 -4.00
C SER A 140 -10.25 5.27 -3.73
N GLU A 141 -9.53 4.70 -4.69
CA GLU A 141 -8.85 3.40 -4.52
C GLU A 141 -7.67 3.52 -3.57
N SER A 142 -6.87 4.55 -3.77
CA SER A 142 -5.74 4.91 -2.92
C SER A 142 -6.12 5.09 -1.44
N ARG A 143 -7.26 5.75 -1.16
CA ARG A 143 -7.79 5.89 0.22
C ARG A 143 -8.22 4.57 0.81
N TYR A 144 -8.85 3.72 0.00
CA TYR A 144 -9.29 2.40 0.44
C TYR A 144 -8.10 1.52 0.79
N LEU A 145 -7.10 1.45 -0.10
CA LEU A 145 -5.89 0.67 0.12
C LEU A 145 -5.13 1.15 1.37
N TYR A 146 -5.04 2.47 1.57
CA TYR A 146 -4.48 3.04 2.80
C TYR A 146 -5.22 2.54 4.05
N ARG A 147 -6.57 2.60 4.05
CA ARG A 147 -7.39 2.18 5.19
C ARG A 147 -7.27 0.69 5.47
N GLU A 148 -7.13 -0.11 4.44
CA GLU A 148 -7.01 -1.55 4.54
C GLU A 148 -5.64 -1.98 5.10
N VAL A 149 -4.57 -1.39 4.56
CA VAL A 149 -3.22 -1.54 5.12
C VAL A 149 -3.20 -1.10 6.58
N MET A 150 -3.87 0.02 6.91
CA MET A 150 -4.00 0.49 8.29
C MET A 150 -4.65 -0.54 9.21
N TRP A 151 -5.75 -1.16 8.77
CA TRP A 151 -6.43 -2.20 9.54
C TRP A 151 -5.56 -3.42 9.79
N GLN A 152 -4.81 -3.87 8.79
CA GLN A 152 -3.88 -4.99 8.95
C GLN A 152 -2.70 -4.65 9.87
N LEU A 153 -2.21 -3.40 9.83
CA LEU A 153 -1.19 -2.90 10.75
C LEU A 153 -1.69 -2.84 12.21
N ILE A 154 -2.94 -2.42 12.43
CA ILE A 154 -3.59 -2.48 13.75
C ILE A 154 -3.69 -3.92 14.24
N GLY A 155 -4.02 -4.85 13.34
CA GLY A 155 -4.01 -6.30 13.59
C GLY A 155 -2.62 -6.92 13.83
N LYS A 156 -1.56 -6.10 13.91
CA LYS A 156 -0.16 -6.51 14.11
C LYS A 156 0.35 -7.53 13.08
N GLN A 157 -0.20 -7.52 11.86
CA GLN A 157 0.29 -8.38 10.80
C GLN A 157 1.71 -7.96 10.37
N LYS A 158 2.52 -8.95 9.97
CA LYS A 158 3.89 -8.71 9.50
C LYS A 158 3.85 -7.86 8.22
N LEU A 159 4.69 -6.82 8.15
CA LEU A 159 4.71 -5.86 7.03
C LEU A 159 4.90 -6.54 5.67
N ARG A 160 5.75 -7.58 5.62
CA ARG A 160 5.98 -8.36 4.40
C ARG A 160 4.73 -9.10 3.94
N LYS A 161 3.95 -9.66 4.87
CA LYS A 161 2.69 -10.32 4.56
C LYS A 161 1.67 -9.32 4.00
N ILE A 162 1.58 -8.13 4.59
CA ILE A 162 0.72 -7.04 4.08
C ILE A 162 1.15 -6.61 2.67
N SER A 163 2.46 -6.55 2.42
CA SER A 163 3.04 -6.19 1.11
C SER A 163 2.66 -7.21 0.05
N GLU A 164 2.80 -8.48 0.40
CA GLU A 164 2.47 -9.59 -0.47
C GLU A 164 0.98 -9.62 -0.78
N GLN A 165 0.12 -9.47 0.24
CA GLN A 165 -1.33 -9.45 0.14
C GLN A 165 -1.88 -8.27 -0.63
N LYS A 166 -1.31 -7.07 -0.43
CA LYS A 166 -1.82 -5.85 -1.07
C LYS A 166 -1.12 -5.50 -2.37
N GLY A 167 -0.11 -6.29 -2.78
CA GLY A 167 0.62 -6.06 -4.03
C GLY A 167 1.31 -4.70 -4.06
N VAL A 168 1.73 -4.23 -2.88
CA VAL A 168 2.27 -2.89 -2.66
C VAL A 168 3.70 -3.02 -2.16
N PRO A 169 4.65 -2.20 -2.62
CA PRO A 169 6.02 -2.24 -2.15
C PRO A 169 6.12 -2.11 -0.63
N ILE A 170 6.99 -2.91 -0.01
CA ILE A 170 7.14 -2.94 1.46
C ILE A 170 7.47 -1.56 2.05
N GLU A 171 8.19 -0.75 1.30
CA GLU A 171 8.55 0.64 1.63
C GLU A 171 7.31 1.53 1.83
N THR A 172 6.28 1.34 1.01
CA THR A 172 5.01 2.05 1.12
C THR A 172 4.27 1.66 2.40
N ILE A 173 4.32 0.38 2.79
CA ILE A 173 3.72 -0.10 4.04
C ILE A 173 4.47 0.44 5.25
N TYR A 174 5.81 0.45 5.21
CA TYR A 174 6.64 1.10 6.24
C TYR A 174 6.28 2.58 6.40
N ARG A 175 6.06 3.29 5.28
CA ARG A 175 5.62 4.69 5.30
C ARG A 175 4.28 4.86 6.00
N ILE A 176 3.26 4.06 5.63
CA ILE A 176 1.92 4.10 6.24
C ILE A 176 2.00 3.81 7.73
N GLN A 177 2.78 2.81 8.14
CA GLN A 177 2.99 2.48 9.56
C GLN A 177 3.61 3.65 10.33
N GLN A 178 4.60 4.34 9.74
CA GLN A 178 5.23 5.48 10.38
C GLN A 178 4.26 6.66 10.52
N GLU A 179 3.42 6.93 9.52
CA GLU A 179 2.37 7.95 9.59
C GLU A 179 1.35 7.63 10.67
N PHE A 180 0.92 6.37 10.77
CA PHE A 180 0.03 5.92 11.83
C PHE A 180 0.62 6.12 13.23
N LYS A 181 1.89 5.75 13.43
CA LYS A 181 2.57 5.97 14.72
C LYS A 181 2.60 7.45 15.09
N ARG A 182 2.85 8.34 14.13
CA ARG A 182 2.83 9.80 14.35
C ARG A 182 1.43 10.31 14.71
N LEU A 183 0.40 9.83 14.01
CA LEU A 183 -1.00 10.17 14.32
C LEU A 183 -1.41 9.67 15.70
N LYS A 184 -1.08 8.43 16.07
CA LYS A 184 -1.32 7.87 17.41
C LYS A 184 -0.66 8.74 18.48
N LEU A 185 0.59 9.13 18.28
CA LEU A 185 1.33 9.96 19.23
C LEU A 185 0.72 11.37 19.35
N ALA A 186 0.34 11.99 18.23
CA ALA A 186 -0.33 13.29 18.24
C ALA A 186 -1.69 13.24 18.94
N LEU A 187 -2.46 12.17 18.76
CA LEU A 187 -3.75 11.96 19.42
C LEU A 187 -3.58 11.78 20.93
N ILE A 188 -2.58 11.00 21.35
CA ILE A 188 -2.22 10.87 22.78
C ILE A 188 -1.84 12.22 23.37
N LEU A 189 -0.98 13.00 22.70
CA LEU A 189 -0.59 14.35 23.17
C LEU A 189 -1.80 15.30 23.27
N ALA A 190 -2.70 15.28 22.29
CA ALA A 190 -3.91 16.09 22.32
C ALA A 190 -4.83 15.70 23.49
N MET A 191 -5.02 14.40 23.74
CA MET A 191 -5.78 13.91 24.91
C MET A 191 -5.12 14.33 26.22
N CYS A 192 -3.79 14.25 26.33
CA CYS A 192 -3.06 14.72 27.51
C CYS A 192 -3.25 16.22 27.74
N PHE A 193 -3.20 17.02 26.67
CA PHE A 193 -3.39 18.46 26.76
C PHE A 193 -4.81 18.84 27.22
N ILE A 194 -5.84 18.15 26.70
CA ILE A 194 -7.23 18.33 27.15
C ILE A 194 -7.40 17.91 28.61
N LEU A 195 -6.79 16.80 29.02
CA LEU A 195 -6.77 16.36 30.42
C LEU A 195 -6.08 17.38 31.34
N ALA A 196 -4.95 17.95 30.93
CA ALA A 196 -4.27 19.00 31.68
C ALA A 196 -5.16 20.23 31.85
N ILE A 197 -5.80 20.73 30.78
CA ILE A 197 -6.71 21.89 30.86
C ILE A 197 -7.90 21.61 31.78
N THR A 198 -8.50 20.42 31.66
CA THR A 198 -9.65 20.06 32.50
C THR A 198 -9.26 19.91 33.97
N THR A 199 -8.11 19.31 34.29
CA THR A 199 -7.60 19.22 35.67
C THR A 199 -7.28 20.60 36.26
N ILE A 200 -6.71 21.54 35.49
CA ILE A 200 -6.46 22.92 35.93
C ILE A 200 -7.80 23.61 36.25
N LYS A 201 -8.77 23.57 35.34
CA LYS A 201 -10.10 24.17 35.55
C LYS A 201 -10.83 23.57 36.75
N ILE A 202 -10.78 22.24 36.93
CA ILE A 202 -11.39 21.58 38.09
C ILE A 202 -10.70 22.07 39.35
N SER A 203 -9.36 22.13 39.37
CA SER A 203 -8.65 22.53 40.57
C SER A 203 -8.78 24.01 40.92
N GLU A 204 -8.93 24.93 39.95
CA GLU A 204 -9.31 26.33 40.22
C GLU A 204 -10.66 26.41 40.94
N ASN A 205 -11.56 25.50 40.61
CA ASN A 205 -12.90 25.42 41.23
C ASN A 205 -12.89 24.80 42.63
N PHE A 206 -11.82 24.10 43.03
CA PHE A 206 -11.74 23.33 44.29
C PHE A 206 -10.69 23.84 45.29
N SER A 207 -9.64 24.57 44.87
CA SER A 207 -8.57 25.03 45.78
C SER A 207 -7.81 26.25 45.25
N ASP A 208 -7.70 27.31 46.09
CA ASP A 208 -6.90 28.52 45.82
C ASP A 208 -5.38 28.30 45.90
N ASN A 209 -4.92 27.09 46.26
CA ASN A 209 -3.52 26.85 46.58
C ASN A 209 -2.74 26.31 45.37
N LEU A 210 -2.03 27.23 44.69
CA LEU A 210 -1.32 27.04 43.43
C LEU A 210 -0.31 25.87 43.43
N TRP A 211 0.27 25.53 44.59
CA TRP A 211 1.23 24.43 44.71
C TRP A 211 0.61 23.04 44.61
N ILE A 212 -0.63 22.86 45.10
CA ILE A 212 -1.33 21.58 45.03
C ILE A 212 -1.78 21.31 43.59
N GLN A 213 -2.19 22.36 42.87
CA GLN A 213 -2.49 22.33 41.43
C GLN A 213 -1.30 21.81 40.60
N VAL A 214 -0.12 22.39 40.81
CA VAL A 214 1.09 22.01 40.08
C VAL A 214 1.48 20.56 40.40
N ALA A 215 1.41 20.16 41.67
CA ALA A 215 1.75 18.79 42.08
C ALA A 215 0.82 17.74 41.45
N VAL A 216 -0.50 17.97 41.47
CA VAL A 216 -1.48 17.04 40.85
C VAL A 216 -1.27 16.95 39.34
N CYS A 217 -1.01 18.07 38.67
CA CYS A 217 -0.77 18.11 37.23
C CYS A 217 0.52 17.35 36.85
N VAL A 218 1.61 17.53 37.61
CA VAL A 218 2.88 16.82 37.37
C VAL A 218 2.72 15.31 37.57
N ILE A 219 2.02 14.88 38.63
CA ILE A 219 1.82 13.46 38.94
C ILE A 219 0.96 12.77 37.87
N THR A 220 -0.14 13.39 37.43
CA THR A 220 -0.99 12.82 36.37
C THR A 220 -0.26 12.76 35.04
N THR A 221 0.53 13.79 34.70
CA THR A 221 1.34 13.81 33.48
C THR A 221 2.40 12.70 33.50
N LEU A 222 3.09 12.51 34.63
CA LEU A 222 4.06 11.43 34.81
C LEU A 222 3.43 10.04 34.72
N ALA A 223 2.24 9.83 35.30
CA ALA A 223 1.52 8.57 35.22
C ALA A 223 1.11 8.21 33.79
N ILE A 224 0.67 9.19 33.00
CA ILE A 224 0.32 9.00 31.59
C ILE A 224 1.58 8.73 30.76
N LEU A 225 2.66 9.47 31.00
CA LEU A 225 3.94 9.25 30.30
C LEU A 225 4.50 7.85 30.57
N TYR A 226 4.41 7.39 31.82
CA TYR A 226 4.84 6.05 32.20
C TYR A 226 4.01 4.96 31.51
N ASN A 227 2.68 5.07 31.51
CA ASN A 227 1.80 4.09 30.85
C ASN A 227 2.02 4.06 29.33
N THR A 228 2.28 5.22 28.70
CA THR A 228 2.52 5.29 27.25
C THR A 228 3.90 4.78 26.85
N LEU A 229 4.90 4.87 27.74
CA LEU A 229 6.23 4.28 27.52
C LEU A 229 6.25 2.76 27.75
N ALA A 230 5.60 2.28 28.81
CA ALA A 230 5.51 0.86 29.12
C ALA A 230 4.79 0.05 28.01
N ASP A 231 3.78 0.65 27.36
CA ASP A 231 3.04 0.04 26.25
C ASP A 231 3.87 -0.06 24.95
N ASN A 232 5.02 0.64 24.85
CA ASN A 232 5.96 0.52 23.73
C ASN A 232 7.05 -0.55 23.96
N GLU A 233 7.30 -1.01 25.19
CA GLU A 233 8.35 -1.99 25.50
C GLU A 233 7.87 -3.46 25.39
N GLN A 234 6.55 -3.70 25.27
CA GLN A 234 5.97 -5.04 25.17
C GLN A 234 5.61 -5.49 23.74
N THR A 235 6.08 -4.79 22.70
CA THR A 235 5.86 -5.17 21.27
C THR A 235 7.15 -5.26 20.49
#